data_AF-A0A0E4H812-F1
#
_entry.id   AF-A0A0E4H812-F1
#
_cell.length_a   1.000
_cell.length_b   1.000
_cell.length_c   1.000
_cell.angle_alpha   90.00
_cell.angle_beta   90.00
_cell.angle_gamma   90.00
#
_symmetry.space_group_name_H-M   'P 1'
#
loop_
_entity.id
_entity.type
_entity.pdbx_description
1 polymer ?
#
loop_
_entity_poly.entity_id
_entity_poly.type
_entity_poly.pdbx_seq_one_letter_code
_entity_poly.pdbx_strand_id
1 'polypeptide(L)'
;MENVLRKLGDELYGKREDSFEYLFYKKEFSRMLESDLKEYNPEKIIDKYLDFFSRKNFSRKILKEGEGFFRGRIGSFLISGSKGTYNTKFELPYYGNMIETPPPIYTAGGRFNRAGISYLYLATDLETCLAEVHLQVGQACSIGEFECVEDMELINLSDYGNDLEIKIWYEVLTQPVHNEIRYKYLITQFMSDVLMKFNENGLYFKSVQSTGDNIVCYYPEKFRLIQFSEKLYKANKIKYDFEQIKDTVREYVDRKDHYLNISDLNTDETEENEKHVNYLLEWIDKEKERNNKN
;
A
#
# COMPACT_ATOMS: atom_id res chain seq x y z
N MET A 1 8.25 24.37 12.72
CA MET A 1 8.53 23.11 12.01
C MET A 1 7.52 22.88 10.88
N GLU A 2 6.23 23.15 11.10
CA GLU A 2 5.19 23.18 10.04
C GLU A 2 5.54 24.13 8.86
N ASN A 3 6.17 25.27 9.15
CA ASN A 3 6.70 26.19 8.14
C ASN A 3 7.83 25.60 7.27
N VAL A 4 8.52 24.54 7.70
CA VAL A 4 9.63 23.96 6.93
C VAL A 4 9.08 23.09 5.81
N LEU A 5 8.15 22.18 6.11
CA LEU A 5 7.50 21.36 5.07
C LEU A 5 6.71 22.22 4.09
N ARG A 6 6.03 23.28 4.56
CA ARG A 6 5.38 24.24 3.64
C ARG A 6 6.37 24.88 2.68
N LYS A 7 7.49 25.39 3.19
CA LYS A 7 8.55 25.97 2.35
C LYS A 7 9.13 24.95 1.36
N LEU A 8 9.40 23.73 1.81
CA LEU A 8 9.87 22.66 0.94
C LEU A 8 8.82 22.29 -0.13
N GLY A 9 7.53 22.37 0.21
CA GLY A 9 6.43 22.14 -0.73
C GLY A 9 6.40 23.20 -1.83
N ASP A 10 6.59 24.47 -1.48
CA ASP A 10 6.69 25.57 -2.45
C ASP A 10 7.88 25.36 -3.43
N GLU A 11 8.97 24.76 -2.96
CA GLU A 11 10.14 24.44 -3.79
C GLU A 11 9.91 23.31 -4.81
N LEU A 12 8.83 22.52 -4.67
CA LEU A 12 8.45 21.49 -5.64
C LEU A 12 7.85 22.06 -6.92
N TYR A 13 7.46 23.34 -6.94
CA TYR A 13 6.82 23.94 -8.11
C TYR A 13 7.75 23.93 -9.34
N GLY A 14 7.29 23.30 -10.43
CA GLY A 14 8.05 23.17 -11.67
C GLY A 14 9.21 22.16 -11.62
N LYS A 15 9.31 21.36 -10.55
CA LYS A 15 10.31 20.29 -10.43
C LYS A 15 9.84 19.00 -11.11
N ARG A 16 10.74 18.03 -11.17
CA ARG A 16 10.48 16.68 -11.65
C ARG A 16 10.58 15.67 -10.51
N GLU A 17 10.05 14.48 -10.74
CA GLU A 17 9.95 13.38 -9.77
C GLU A 17 11.31 12.75 -9.43
N ASP A 18 12.33 12.98 -10.27
CA ASP A 18 13.71 12.56 -10.07
C ASP A 18 14.57 13.65 -9.40
N SER A 19 13.99 14.82 -9.09
CA SER A 19 14.72 15.94 -8.51
C SER A 19 15.13 15.69 -7.06
N PHE A 20 16.22 16.32 -6.64
CA PHE A 20 16.67 16.28 -5.25
C PHE A 20 15.58 16.82 -4.31
N GLU A 21 14.90 17.90 -4.70
CA GLU A 21 13.82 18.52 -3.94
C GLU A 21 12.65 17.56 -3.71
N TYR A 22 12.26 16.79 -4.73
CA TYR A 22 11.22 15.77 -4.63
C TYR A 22 11.60 14.67 -3.62
N LEU A 23 12.80 14.10 -3.78
CA LEU A 23 13.29 13.03 -2.90
C LEU A 23 13.48 13.53 -1.46
N PHE A 24 13.98 14.76 -1.29
CA PHE A 24 14.20 15.37 0.01
C PHE A 24 12.88 15.67 0.72
N TYR A 25 11.90 16.28 0.02
CA TYR A 25 10.56 16.50 0.56
C TYR A 25 9.94 15.17 1.01
N LYS A 26 9.96 14.14 0.16
CA LYS A 26 9.39 12.82 0.47
C LYS A 26 9.96 12.22 1.76
N LYS A 27 11.28 12.32 1.92
CA LYS A 27 11.97 11.87 3.13
C LYS A 27 11.54 12.65 4.36
N GLU A 28 11.51 13.99 4.27
CA GLU A 28 11.13 14.86 5.40
C GLU A 28 9.66 14.72 5.78
N PHE A 29 8.76 14.57 4.81
CA PHE A 29 7.33 14.33 5.04
C PHE A 29 7.11 13.01 5.80
N SER A 30 7.77 11.93 5.36
CA SER A 30 7.68 10.62 6.02
C SER A 30 8.23 10.69 7.45
N ARG A 31 9.38 11.34 7.63
CA ARG A 31 10.02 11.55 8.94
C ARG A 31 9.14 12.35 9.89
N MET A 32 8.45 13.39 9.40
CA MET A 32 7.51 14.17 10.20
C MET A 32 6.35 13.31 10.69
N LEU A 33 5.68 12.57 9.79
CA LEU A 33 4.56 11.71 10.14
C LEU A 33 4.96 10.67 11.21
N GLU A 34 6.11 10.03 11.02
CA GLU A 34 6.64 9.04 11.96
C GLU A 34 6.99 9.68 13.31
N SER A 35 7.64 10.85 13.32
CA SER A 35 8.00 11.55 14.56
C SER A 35 6.77 12.00 15.33
N ASP A 36 5.78 12.58 14.65
CA ASP A 36 4.55 13.05 15.29
C ASP A 36 3.76 11.89 15.90
N LEU A 37 3.60 10.77 15.18
CA LEU A 37 2.88 9.59 15.68
C LEU A 37 3.67 8.82 16.75
N LYS A 38 4.98 9.04 16.85
CA LYS A 38 5.80 8.51 17.96
C LYS A 38 5.64 9.33 19.23
N GLU A 39 5.47 10.65 19.11
CA GLU A 39 5.39 11.56 20.26
C GLU A 39 3.96 11.80 20.75
N TYR A 40 2.97 11.76 19.85
CA TYR A 40 1.60 12.16 20.13
C TYR A 40 0.58 11.14 19.64
N ASN A 41 -0.51 11.00 20.40
CA ASN A 41 -1.68 10.28 19.92
C ASN A 41 -2.32 11.01 18.72
N PRO A 42 -2.93 10.29 17.77
CA PRO A 42 -3.58 10.87 16.59
C PRO A 42 -4.52 12.05 16.89
N GLU A 43 -5.31 11.97 17.96
CA GLU A 43 -6.29 13.01 18.32
C GLU A 43 -5.63 14.36 18.66
N LYS A 44 -4.37 14.36 19.12
CA LYS A 44 -3.65 15.60 19.44
C LYS A 44 -3.10 16.31 18.22
N ILE A 45 -2.87 15.58 17.13
CA ILE A 45 -2.20 16.10 15.94
C ILE A 45 -3.15 16.19 14.74
N ILE A 46 -4.33 15.58 14.78
CA ILE A 46 -5.24 15.55 13.63
C ILE A 46 -5.55 16.94 13.06
N ASP A 47 -5.80 17.94 13.91
CA ASP A 47 -6.13 19.31 13.47
C ASP A 47 -5.00 19.98 12.71
N LYS A 48 -3.73 19.70 13.09
CA LYS A 48 -2.54 20.18 12.37
C LYS A 48 -2.56 19.66 10.92
N TYR A 49 -2.85 18.38 10.75
CA TYR A 49 -2.91 17.78 9.41
C TYR A 49 -4.15 18.25 8.66
N LEU A 50 -5.31 18.40 9.31
CA LEU A 50 -6.48 18.99 8.68
C LEU A 50 -6.21 20.40 8.13
N ASP A 51 -5.54 21.28 8.88
CA ASP A 51 -5.14 22.60 8.35
C ASP A 51 -4.19 22.46 7.15
N PHE A 52 -3.20 21.56 7.26
CA PHE A 52 -2.25 21.31 6.18
C PHE A 52 -2.92 20.84 4.89
N PHE A 53 -3.84 19.88 4.97
CA PHE A 53 -4.56 19.33 3.82
C PHE A 53 -5.70 20.22 3.31
N SER A 54 -6.26 21.11 4.14
CA SER A 54 -7.40 21.96 3.78
C SER A 54 -7.16 22.89 2.59
N ARG A 55 -5.89 23.18 2.29
CA ARG A 55 -5.49 24.04 1.18
C ARG A 55 -5.29 23.29 -0.13
N LYS A 56 -5.43 21.96 -0.11
CA LYS A 56 -5.25 21.12 -1.31
C LYS A 56 -6.56 20.82 -1.99
N ASN A 57 -6.47 20.68 -3.30
CA ASN A 57 -7.56 20.19 -4.11
C ASN A 57 -7.30 18.72 -4.44
N PHE A 58 -8.08 17.82 -3.85
CA PHE A 58 -7.97 16.41 -4.16
C PHE A 58 -8.85 16.06 -5.35
N SER A 59 -8.26 15.39 -6.34
CA SER A 59 -9.02 14.83 -7.45
C SER A 59 -10.10 13.86 -6.96
N ARG A 60 -11.18 13.76 -7.73
CA ARG A 60 -12.36 12.94 -7.37
C ARG A 60 -12.54 11.83 -8.39
N LYS A 61 -12.90 10.65 -7.91
CA LYS A 61 -13.42 9.56 -8.73
C LYS A 61 -14.92 9.47 -8.46
N ILE A 62 -15.73 9.60 -9.51
CA ILE A 62 -17.18 9.38 -9.43
C ILE A 62 -17.42 7.89 -9.67
N LEU A 63 -18.15 7.26 -8.76
CA LEU A 63 -18.74 5.93 -8.94
C LEU A 63 -20.23 6.09 -9.22
N LYS A 64 -20.74 5.28 -10.14
CA LYS A 64 -22.16 5.31 -10.50
C LYS A 64 -22.94 4.19 -9.82
N GLU A 65 -24.22 4.46 -9.53
CA GLU A 65 -25.14 3.43 -9.09
C GLU A 65 -25.11 2.23 -10.07
N GLY A 66 -25.00 1.03 -9.52
CA GLY A 66 -24.87 -0.22 -10.28
C GLY A 66 -23.46 -0.55 -10.80
N GLU A 67 -22.46 0.31 -10.58
CA GLU A 67 -21.07 -0.01 -10.93
C GLU A 67 -20.54 -1.14 -10.04
N GLY A 68 -19.93 -2.17 -10.66
CA GLY A 68 -19.53 -3.42 -10.01
C GLY A 68 -18.05 -3.53 -9.68
N PHE A 69 -17.74 -4.13 -8.54
CA PHE A 69 -16.40 -4.29 -7.97
C PHE A 69 -16.24 -5.65 -7.27
N PHE A 70 -15.02 -6.04 -6.95
CA PHE A 70 -14.69 -7.35 -6.41
C PHE A 70 -14.14 -7.27 -5.00
N ARG A 71 -14.58 -8.19 -4.13
CA ARG A 71 -14.00 -8.41 -2.81
C ARG A 71 -13.62 -9.87 -2.64
N GLY A 72 -12.43 -10.11 -2.08
CA GLY A 72 -11.92 -11.45 -1.84
C GLY A 72 -11.65 -11.71 -0.37
N ARG A 73 -11.79 -12.98 0.03
CA ARG A 73 -11.45 -13.48 1.36
C ARG A 73 -10.85 -14.88 1.25
N ILE A 74 -9.66 -15.07 1.82
CA ILE A 74 -9.00 -16.38 1.86
C ILE A 74 -9.89 -17.37 2.61
N GLY A 75 -10.12 -18.52 2.00
CA GLY A 75 -10.91 -19.62 2.55
C GLY A 75 -12.14 -19.96 1.73
N SER A 76 -12.80 -21.00 2.19
CA SER A 76 -14.07 -21.53 1.69
C SER A 76 -14.93 -21.97 2.87
N PHE A 77 -16.19 -22.28 2.60
CA PHE A 77 -17.12 -22.83 3.57
C PHE A 77 -17.51 -24.26 3.18
N LEU A 78 -17.52 -25.18 4.15
CA LEU A 78 -17.90 -26.57 3.95
C LEU A 78 -19.25 -26.82 4.59
N ILE A 79 -20.21 -27.32 3.79
CA ILE A 79 -21.47 -27.85 4.31
C ILE A 79 -21.54 -29.36 4.15
N SER A 80 -22.02 -30.03 5.19
CA SER A 80 -22.36 -31.46 5.10
C SER A 80 -23.73 -31.61 4.45
N GLY A 81 -23.87 -32.56 3.54
CA GLY A 81 -25.15 -32.93 2.96
C GLY A 81 -25.10 -34.34 2.40
N SER A 82 -26.01 -34.67 1.49
CA SER A 82 -25.98 -35.93 0.79
C SER A 82 -26.16 -35.74 -0.71
N LYS A 83 -25.49 -36.60 -1.50
CA LYS A 83 -25.75 -36.75 -2.94
C LYS A 83 -26.40 -38.11 -3.14
N GLY A 84 -27.73 -38.11 -3.22
CA GLY A 84 -28.52 -39.34 -3.12
C GLY A 84 -28.45 -39.91 -1.70
N THR A 85 -28.06 -41.18 -1.57
CA THR A 85 -27.92 -41.87 -0.27
C THR A 85 -26.54 -41.70 0.37
N TYR A 86 -25.59 -41.03 -0.31
CA TYR A 86 -24.23 -40.88 0.18
C TYR A 86 -24.04 -39.52 0.88
N ASN A 87 -23.63 -39.55 2.14
CA ASN A 87 -23.16 -38.36 2.84
C ASN A 87 -21.93 -37.78 2.15
N THR A 88 -21.92 -36.47 1.93
CA THR A 88 -20.85 -35.76 1.25
C THR A 88 -20.66 -34.36 1.86
N LYS A 89 -19.59 -33.68 1.46
CA LYS A 89 -19.34 -32.28 1.80
C LYS A 89 -19.35 -31.45 0.53
N PHE A 90 -20.06 -30.33 0.55
CA PHE A 90 -20.03 -29.35 -0.53
C PHE A 90 -19.13 -28.21 -0.09
N GLU A 91 -18.14 -27.91 -0.93
CA GLU A 91 -17.29 -26.74 -0.78
C GLU A 91 -17.93 -25.58 -1.53
N LEU A 92 -18.17 -24.49 -0.81
CA LEU A 92 -18.79 -23.28 -1.29
C LEU A 92 -17.85 -22.09 -1.06
N PRO A 93 -17.93 -21.05 -1.88
CA PRO A 93 -17.36 -19.77 -1.48
C PRO A 93 -18.05 -19.27 -0.20
N TYR A 94 -17.38 -18.39 0.54
CA TYR A 94 -18.05 -17.53 1.50
C TYR A 94 -19.14 -16.72 0.79
N TYR A 95 -20.32 -16.68 1.40
CA TYR A 95 -21.52 -16.02 0.86
C TYR A 95 -22.17 -15.15 1.92
N GLY A 96 -22.97 -14.17 1.47
CA GLY A 96 -23.63 -13.19 2.36
C GLY A 96 -22.65 -12.53 3.33
N ASN A 97 -23.01 -12.48 4.62
CA ASN A 97 -22.19 -11.84 5.66
C ASN A 97 -20.77 -12.44 5.81
N MET A 98 -20.50 -13.63 5.26
CA MET A 98 -19.15 -14.22 5.31
C MET A 98 -18.17 -13.54 4.36
N ILE A 99 -18.64 -12.95 3.25
CA ILE A 99 -17.78 -12.23 2.28
C ILE A 99 -17.80 -10.71 2.51
N GLU A 100 -18.79 -10.21 3.25
CA GLU A 100 -18.89 -8.80 3.66
C GLU A 100 -17.76 -8.38 4.64
N THR A 101 -17.82 -7.13 5.08
CA THR A 101 -16.96 -6.63 6.14
C THR A 101 -17.38 -7.20 7.50
N PRO A 102 -16.42 -7.57 8.37
CA PRO A 102 -16.75 -7.99 9.72
C PRO A 102 -17.43 -6.84 10.50
N PRO A 103 -18.27 -7.13 11.50
CA PRO A 103 -18.77 -6.12 12.42
C PRO A 103 -17.62 -5.33 13.07
N PRO A 104 -17.80 -4.03 13.40
CA PRO A 104 -16.74 -3.18 13.95
C PRO A 104 -15.97 -3.82 15.11
N ILE A 105 -16.67 -4.42 16.09
CA ILE A 105 -16.05 -5.07 17.26
C ILE A 105 -15.10 -6.24 16.92
N TYR A 106 -15.26 -6.84 15.73
CA TYR A 106 -14.42 -7.94 15.25
C TYR A 106 -13.46 -7.51 14.13
N THR A 107 -13.44 -6.22 13.78
CA THR A 107 -12.62 -5.72 12.69
C THR A 107 -11.19 -5.48 13.15
N ALA A 108 -10.24 -6.20 12.54
CA ALA A 108 -8.82 -5.96 12.72
C ALA A 108 -8.36 -4.70 11.96
N GLY A 109 -7.26 -4.10 12.42
CA GLY A 109 -6.65 -2.97 11.72
C GLY A 109 -6.05 -3.39 10.37
N GLY A 110 -6.45 -2.69 9.31
CA GLY A 110 -5.94 -2.82 7.95
C GLY A 110 -5.08 -1.62 7.54
N ARG A 111 -4.87 -1.43 6.24
CA ARG A 111 -4.08 -0.30 5.72
C ARG A 111 -4.73 1.05 6.07
N PHE A 112 -6.04 1.18 5.90
CA PHE A 112 -6.75 2.46 6.03
C PHE A 112 -7.74 2.51 7.19
N ASN A 113 -7.97 1.40 7.89
CA ASN A 113 -8.87 1.34 9.04
C ASN A 113 -8.12 0.92 10.30
N ARG A 114 -8.42 1.58 11.42
CA ARG A 114 -7.99 1.13 12.75
C ARG A 114 -8.76 -0.11 13.17
N ALA A 115 -8.23 -0.85 14.14
CA ALA A 115 -8.99 -1.92 14.79
C ALA A 115 -10.26 -1.33 15.42
N GLY A 116 -11.38 -2.02 15.26
CA GLY A 116 -12.69 -1.50 15.71
C GLY A 116 -13.45 -0.67 14.67
N ILE A 117 -12.87 -0.40 13.49
CA ILE A 117 -13.50 0.39 12.42
C ILE A 117 -13.64 -0.49 11.17
N SER A 118 -14.88 -0.63 10.68
CA SER A 118 -15.22 -1.51 9.55
C SER A 118 -15.32 -0.74 8.24
N TYR A 119 -14.28 -0.85 7.41
CA TYR A 119 -14.26 -0.32 6.04
C TYR A 119 -14.31 -1.45 5.02
N LEU A 120 -14.97 -1.18 3.88
CA LEU A 120 -15.08 -2.12 2.79
C LEU A 120 -13.97 -1.88 1.77
N TYR A 121 -13.15 -2.91 1.56
CA TYR A 121 -12.09 -2.93 0.56
C TYR A 121 -12.58 -3.68 -0.67
N LEU A 122 -12.43 -3.05 -1.83
CA LEU A 122 -12.88 -3.52 -3.14
C LEU A 122 -11.78 -3.30 -4.18
N ALA A 123 -11.84 -4.07 -5.27
CA ALA A 123 -10.99 -3.94 -6.44
C ALA A 123 -11.84 -3.82 -7.72
N THR A 124 -11.33 -3.15 -8.74
CA THR A 124 -12.02 -3.00 -10.03
C THR A 124 -12.10 -4.27 -10.85
N ASP A 125 -11.22 -5.24 -10.57
CA ASP A 125 -11.16 -6.50 -11.29
C ASP A 125 -10.70 -7.66 -10.39
N LEU A 126 -10.90 -8.86 -10.91
CA LEU A 126 -10.59 -10.12 -10.24
C LEU A 126 -9.09 -10.29 -9.95
N GLU A 127 -8.20 -9.88 -10.87
CA GLU A 127 -6.76 -10.07 -10.73
C GLU A 127 -6.21 -9.18 -9.62
N THR A 128 -6.63 -7.93 -9.59
CA THR A 128 -6.35 -6.95 -8.53
C THR A 128 -6.89 -7.45 -7.18
N CYS A 129 -8.12 -7.97 -7.15
CA CYS A 129 -8.71 -8.55 -5.95
C CYS A 129 -7.86 -9.69 -5.37
N LEU A 130 -7.42 -10.63 -6.22
CA LEU A 130 -6.58 -11.75 -5.83
C LEU A 130 -5.19 -11.31 -5.35
N ALA A 131 -4.61 -10.29 -5.99
CA ALA A 131 -3.32 -9.72 -5.61
C ALA A 131 -3.37 -9.05 -4.22
N GLU A 132 -4.39 -8.22 -3.95
CA GLU A 132 -4.56 -7.55 -2.65
C GLU A 132 -4.85 -8.51 -1.49
N VAL A 133 -5.51 -9.63 -1.77
CA VAL A 133 -5.69 -10.70 -0.77
C VAL A 133 -4.37 -11.41 -0.44
N HIS A 134 -3.33 -11.24 -1.27
CA HIS A 134 -2.04 -11.92 -1.17
C HIS A 134 -2.19 -13.45 -1.17
N LEU A 135 -3.04 -13.97 -2.07
CA LEU A 135 -3.38 -15.39 -2.11
C LEU A 135 -2.15 -16.26 -2.40
N GLN A 136 -1.79 -17.15 -1.47
CA GLN A 136 -0.64 -18.04 -1.62
C GLN A 136 -0.99 -19.29 -2.43
N VAL A 137 0.01 -19.87 -3.10
CA VAL A 137 -0.16 -21.13 -3.86
C VAL A 137 -0.77 -22.21 -2.97
N GLY A 138 -1.83 -22.85 -3.47
CA GLY A 138 -2.56 -23.91 -2.77
C GLY A 138 -3.71 -23.40 -1.89
N GLN A 139 -3.78 -22.11 -1.56
CA GLN A 139 -4.91 -21.53 -0.84
C GLN A 139 -6.12 -21.32 -1.76
N ALA A 140 -7.31 -21.47 -1.18
CA ALA A 140 -8.57 -21.09 -1.81
C ALA A 140 -8.97 -19.67 -1.38
N CYS A 141 -9.65 -18.95 -2.26
CA CYS A 141 -10.17 -17.61 -2.03
C CYS A 141 -11.60 -17.53 -2.53
N SER A 142 -12.51 -17.10 -1.65
CA SER A 142 -13.87 -16.75 -2.01
C SER A 142 -13.89 -15.32 -2.50
N ILE A 143 -14.52 -15.06 -3.64
CA ILE A 143 -14.65 -13.71 -4.22
C ILE A 143 -16.12 -13.46 -4.51
N GLY A 144 -16.63 -12.30 -4.07
CA GLY A 144 -17.96 -11.81 -4.37
C GLY A 144 -17.90 -10.49 -5.17
N GLU A 145 -18.91 -10.27 -5.99
CA GLU A 145 -19.10 -9.03 -6.75
C GLU A 145 -20.04 -8.11 -5.96
N PHE A 146 -19.66 -6.85 -5.81
CA PHE A 146 -20.40 -5.81 -5.08
C PHE A 146 -20.74 -4.69 -6.04
N GLU A 147 -21.98 -4.21 -5.98
CA GLU A 147 -22.42 -3.04 -6.76
C GLU A 147 -22.62 -1.82 -5.87
N CYS A 148 -22.30 -0.65 -6.39
CA CYS A 148 -22.58 0.61 -5.73
C CYS A 148 -24.11 0.87 -5.72
N VAL A 149 -24.65 1.28 -4.57
CA VAL A 149 -26.11 1.45 -4.42
C VAL A 149 -26.60 2.87 -4.70
N GLU A 150 -25.67 3.83 -4.86
CA GLU A 150 -25.96 5.24 -5.14
C GLU A 150 -24.78 5.88 -5.88
N ASP A 151 -25.02 6.95 -6.63
CA ASP A 151 -23.94 7.78 -7.16
C ASP A 151 -23.14 8.41 -6.01
N MET A 152 -21.81 8.25 -6.01
CA MET A 152 -20.95 8.85 -4.99
C MET A 152 -19.58 9.27 -5.53
N GLU A 153 -18.93 10.19 -4.82
CA GLU A 153 -17.56 10.60 -5.10
C GLU A 153 -16.59 10.06 -4.06
N LEU A 154 -15.43 9.59 -4.50
CA LEU A 154 -14.29 9.20 -3.65
C LEU A 154 -13.12 10.16 -3.89
N ILE A 155 -12.23 10.30 -2.89
CA ILE A 155 -10.93 10.93 -3.12
C ILE A 155 -10.09 10.00 -4.01
N ASN A 156 -9.66 10.50 -5.16
CA ASN A 156 -8.75 9.78 -6.05
C ASN A 156 -7.30 10.13 -5.67
N LEU A 157 -6.63 9.23 -4.96
CA LEU A 157 -5.24 9.43 -4.55
C LEU A 157 -4.27 9.28 -5.72
N SER A 158 -4.65 8.55 -6.78
CA SER A 158 -3.77 8.29 -7.92
C SER A 158 -3.78 9.36 -8.99
N ASP A 159 -4.71 10.31 -8.88
CA ASP A 159 -4.76 11.47 -9.75
C ASP A 159 -4.28 12.71 -8.99
N TYR A 160 -2.97 12.93 -9.06
CA TYR A 160 -2.29 14.07 -8.47
C TYR A 160 -2.07 15.23 -9.45
N GLY A 161 -2.57 15.12 -10.70
CA GLY A 161 -2.30 16.12 -11.75
C GLY A 161 -0.81 16.44 -11.87
N ASN A 162 -0.45 17.72 -11.68
CA ASN A 162 0.95 18.18 -11.63
C ASN A 162 1.41 18.54 -10.19
N ASP A 163 0.66 18.17 -9.16
CA ASP A 163 1.02 18.44 -7.76
C ASP A 163 1.90 17.31 -7.23
N LEU A 164 3.22 17.56 -7.23
CA LEU A 164 4.22 16.61 -6.72
C LEU A 164 4.08 16.31 -5.23
N GLU A 165 3.48 17.22 -4.45
CA GLU A 165 3.25 16.99 -3.03
C GLU A 165 2.16 15.94 -2.83
N ILE A 166 1.05 16.04 -3.59
CA ILE A 166 0.00 15.01 -3.59
C ILE A 166 0.55 13.68 -4.09
N LYS A 167 1.43 13.70 -5.10
CA LYS A 167 2.12 12.49 -5.56
C LYS A 167 2.91 11.81 -4.43
N ILE A 168 3.68 12.59 -3.66
CA ILE A 168 4.43 12.05 -2.51
C ILE A 168 3.49 11.42 -1.49
N TRP A 169 2.35 12.05 -1.21
CA TRP A 169 1.35 11.49 -0.29
C TRP A 169 0.80 10.16 -0.81
N TYR A 170 0.46 10.10 -2.09
CA TYR A 170 0.05 8.87 -2.75
C TYR A 170 1.10 7.77 -2.59
N GLU A 171 2.37 8.05 -2.86
CA GLU A 171 3.46 7.08 -2.71
C GLU A 171 3.62 6.60 -1.26
N VAL A 172 3.51 7.50 -0.27
CA VAL A 172 3.58 7.14 1.16
C VAL A 172 2.39 6.27 1.58
N LEU A 173 1.20 6.57 1.08
CA LEU A 173 -0.04 5.87 1.44
C LEU A 173 -0.17 4.49 0.77
N THR A 174 0.36 4.36 -0.44
CA THR A 174 0.24 3.15 -1.26
C THR A 174 1.47 2.26 -1.25
N GLN A 175 2.57 2.67 -0.60
CA GLN A 175 3.77 1.85 -0.47
C GLN A 175 3.42 0.43 0.00
N PRO A 176 4.03 -0.63 -0.58
CA PRO A 176 3.89 -1.98 -0.07
C PRO A 176 4.31 -2.07 1.41
N VAL A 177 3.50 -2.73 2.24
CA VAL A 177 3.79 -2.94 3.66
C VAL A 177 3.87 -4.44 3.92
N HIS A 178 5.05 -4.91 4.30
CA HIS A 178 5.30 -6.29 4.74
C HIS A 178 5.38 -6.37 6.27
N ASN A 179 5.50 -7.59 6.80
CA ASN A 179 5.39 -7.87 8.24
C ASN A 179 6.31 -7.03 9.13
N GLU A 180 7.55 -6.75 8.69
CA GLU A 180 8.55 -6.02 9.47
C GLU A 180 8.24 -4.52 9.61
N ILE A 181 7.53 -3.96 8.63
CA ILE A 181 7.17 -2.53 8.60
C ILE A 181 5.68 -2.31 8.82
N ARG A 182 4.97 -3.29 9.42
CA ARG A 182 3.52 -3.23 9.64
C ARG A 182 3.09 -2.02 10.49
N TYR A 183 3.98 -1.46 11.31
CA TYR A 183 3.72 -0.22 12.05
C TYR A 183 3.42 0.97 11.12
N LYS A 184 3.86 0.95 9.85
CA LYS A 184 3.50 1.98 8.86
C LYS A 184 1.99 2.03 8.58
N TYR A 185 1.22 0.98 8.91
CA TYR A 185 -0.23 1.07 8.89
C TYR A 185 -0.78 2.11 9.86
N LEU A 186 -0.08 2.44 10.95
CA LEU A 186 -0.51 3.53 11.83
C LEU A 186 -0.49 4.88 11.09
N ILE A 187 0.48 5.08 10.19
CA ILE A 187 0.58 6.28 9.35
C ILE A 187 -0.58 6.31 8.36
N THR A 188 -0.81 5.22 7.61
CA THR A 188 -1.85 5.18 6.58
C THR A 188 -3.26 5.22 7.17
N GLN A 189 -3.46 4.63 8.36
CA GLN A 189 -4.70 4.74 9.13
C GLN A 189 -4.94 6.18 9.61
N PHE A 190 -3.93 6.84 10.18
CA PHE A 190 -4.02 8.22 10.61
C PHE A 190 -4.36 9.15 9.43
N MET A 191 -3.66 8.98 8.31
CA MET A 191 -3.93 9.72 7.09
C MET A 191 -5.34 9.45 6.53
N SER A 192 -5.82 8.21 6.63
CA SER A 192 -7.21 7.86 6.28
C SER A 192 -8.22 8.65 7.14
N ASP A 193 -7.99 8.73 8.46
CA ASP A 193 -8.86 9.49 9.37
C ASP A 193 -8.87 10.99 9.05
N VAL A 194 -7.74 11.53 8.58
CA VAL A 194 -7.63 12.91 8.08
C VAL A 194 -8.40 13.08 6.76
N LEU A 195 -8.18 12.21 5.78
CA LEU A 195 -8.82 12.27 4.46
C LEU A 195 -10.34 12.09 4.53
N MET A 196 -10.82 11.28 5.48
CA MET A 196 -12.25 11.12 5.77
C MET A 196 -12.95 12.45 6.10
N LYS A 197 -12.23 13.46 6.60
CA LYS A 197 -12.80 14.79 6.86
C LYS A 197 -13.02 15.62 5.58
N PHE A 198 -12.40 15.24 4.46
CA PHE A 198 -12.54 15.91 3.17
C PHE A 198 -13.49 15.19 2.21
N ASN A 199 -13.72 13.89 2.43
CA ASN A 199 -14.71 13.09 1.72
C ASN A 199 -15.12 11.91 2.61
N GLU A 200 -16.42 11.79 2.87
CA GLU A 200 -16.94 10.78 3.78
C GLU A 200 -17.17 9.41 3.12
N ASN A 201 -17.12 9.30 1.80
CA ASN A 201 -17.43 8.05 1.11
C ASN A 201 -16.24 7.09 1.08
N GLY A 202 -15.03 7.60 0.85
CA GLY A 202 -13.84 6.76 0.78
C GLY A 202 -12.73 7.23 -0.15
N LEU A 203 -11.84 6.28 -0.46
CA LEU A 203 -10.62 6.46 -1.23
C LEU A 203 -10.63 5.56 -2.47
N TYR A 204 -10.05 6.07 -3.55
CA TYR A 204 -9.76 5.35 -4.79
C TYR A 204 -8.27 5.49 -5.10
N PHE A 205 -7.61 4.40 -5.47
CA PHE A 205 -6.19 4.42 -5.80
C PHE A 205 -5.79 3.21 -6.66
N LYS A 206 -4.83 3.39 -7.56
CA LYS A 206 -4.20 2.34 -8.36
C LYS A 206 -3.58 1.27 -7.48
N SER A 207 -3.75 0.03 -7.87
CA SER A 207 -3.00 -1.09 -7.28
C SER A 207 -1.52 -0.95 -7.60
N VAL A 208 -0.68 -1.24 -6.61
CA VAL A 208 0.78 -1.38 -6.81
C VAL A 208 1.16 -2.82 -7.19
N GLN A 209 0.21 -3.76 -7.15
CA GLN A 209 0.42 -5.19 -7.39
C GLN A 209 -0.21 -5.69 -8.70
N SER A 210 -1.02 -4.87 -9.36
CA SER A 210 -1.78 -5.21 -10.56
C SER A 210 -2.11 -3.95 -11.38
N THR A 211 -2.74 -4.13 -12.54
CA THR A 211 -3.10 -3.02 -13.44
C THR A 211 -4.41 -2.32 -13.09
N GLY A 212 -5.23 -2.91 -12.22
CA GLY A 212 -6.49 -2.31 -11.77
C GLY A 212 -6.35 -1.38 -10.57
N ASP A 213 -7.50 -1.00 -10.03
CA ASP A 213 -7.62 -0.02 -8.97
C ASP A 213 -8.31 -0.61 -7.74
N ASN A 214 -8.02 0.02 -6.60
CA ASN A 214 -8.53 -0.31 -5.29
C ASN A 214 -9.46 0.79 -4.79
N ILE A 215 -10.48 0.36 -4.06
CA ILE A 215 -11.45 1.22 -3.39
C ILE A 215 -11.48 0.85 -1.92
N VAL A 216 -11.49 1.88 -1.08
CA VAL A 216 -11.80 1.76 0.35
C VAL A 216 -13.01 2.62 0.61
N CYS A 217 -14.14 1.99 0.89
CA CYS A 217 -15.36 2.67 1.28
C CYS A 217 -15.48 2.70 2.81
N TYR A 218 -15.73 3.89 3.35
CA TYR A 218 -15.86 4.09 4.78
C TYR A 218 -17.19 3.58 5.35
N TYR A 219 -18.20 3.44 4.48
CA TYR A 219 -19.56 3.00 4.81
C TYR A 219 -19.92 1.77 3.97
N PRO A 220 -19.69 0.54 4.48
CA PRO A 220 -19.92 -0.69 3.73
C PRO A 220 -21.32 -0.82 3.12
N GLU A 221 -22.34 -0.22 3.74
CA GLU A 221 -23.74 -0.21 3.27
C GLU A 221 -23.96 0.52 1.94
N LYS A 222 -22.99 1.32 1.47
CA LYS A 222 -23.01 1.95 0.14
C LYS A 222 -22.72 0.97 -0.99
N PHE A 223 -22.40 -0.27 -0.65
CA PHE A 223 -22.24 -1.36 -1.58
C PHE A 223 -23.10 -2.53 -1.16
N ARG A 224 -23.67 -3.20 -2.15
CA ARG A 224 -24.45 -4.41 -1.96
C ARG A 224 -23.77 -5.57 -2.65
N LEU A 225 -23.65 -6.70 -1.96
CA LEU A 225 -23.26 -7.96 -2.58
C LEU A 225 -24.29 -8.35 -3.65
N ILE A 226 -23.83 -8.56 -4.88
CA ILE A 226 -24.65 -9.10 -5.96
C ILE A 226 -24.93 -10.56 -5.62
N GLN A 227 -26.20 -10.87 -5.37
CA GLN A 227 -26.60 -12.19 -4.88
C GLN A 227 -26.19 -13.30 -5.85
N PHE A 228 -25.55 -14.35 -5.34
CA PHE A 228 -25.05 -15.51 -6.09
C PHE A 228 -23.92 -15.19 -7.09
N SER A 229 -23.26 -14.04 -6.95
CA SER A 229 -22.04 -13.71 -7.71
C SER A 229 -20.80 -14.45 -7.19
N GLU A 230 -20.88 -15.03 -5.99
CA GLU A 230 -19.73 -15.55 -5.27
C GLU A 230 -19.11 -16.77 -5.96
N LYS A 231 -17.79 -16.78 -6.09
CA LYS A 231 -17.01 -17.81 -6.77
C LYS A 231 -15.80 -18.20 -5.93
N LEU A 232 -15.39 -19.46 -6.05
CA LEU A 232 -14.20 -19.99 -5.39
C LEU A 232 -13.04 -20.08 -6.37
N TYR A 233 -11.91 -19.47 -5.99
CA TYR A 233 -10.67 -19.45 -6.76
C TYR A 233 -9.57 -20.16 -5.98
N LYS A 234 -8.60 -20.74 -6.69
CA LYS A 234 -7.42 -21.37 -6.09
C LYS A 234 -6.16 -20.90 -6.80
N ALA A 235 -5.17 -20.45 -6.04
CA ALA A 235 -3.88 -20.08 -6.60
C ALA A 235 -3.07 -21.34 -6.97
N ASN A 236 -2.76 -21.48 -8.26
CA ASN A 236 -1.96 -22.59 -8.77
C ASN A 236 -0.46 -22.23 -8.88
N LYS A 237 -0.16 -20.98 -9.23
CA LYS A 237 1.22 -20.48 -9.41
C LYS A 237 1.22 -18.95 -9.25
N ILE A 238 2.28 -18.43 -8.64
CA ILE A 238 2.57 -16.97 -8.59
C ILE A 238 3.62 -16.66 -9.66
N LYS A 239 3.42 -15.57 -10.40
CA LYS A 239 4.41 -15.00 -11.31
C LYS A 239 4.98 -13.73 -10.67
N TYR A 240 6.30 -13.65 -10.54
CA TYR A 240 6.97 -12.47 -10.02
C TYR A 240 7.40 -11.57 -11.18
N ASP A 241 7.14 -10.28 -11.04
CA ASP A 241 7.79 -9.23 -11.81
C ASP A 241 8.89 -8.63 -10.93
N PHE A 242 10.11 -8.52 -11.46
CA PHE A 242 11.27 -8.10 -10.67
C PHE A 242 12.27 -7.32 -11.50
N GLU A 243 12.88 -6.33 -10.86
CA GLU A 243 13.96 -5.54 -11.40
C GLU A 243 15.21 -5.75 -10.54
N GLN A 244 16.36 -5.90 -11.19
CA GLN A 244 17.63 -5.84 -10.50
C GLN A 244 17.97 -4.37 -10.21
N ILE A 245 17.88 -3.97 -8.95
CA ILE A 245 18.32 -2.63 -8.52
C ILE A 245 19.85 -2.56 -8.48
N LYS A 246 20.38 -1.38 -8.77
CA LYS A 246 21.83 -1.11 -8.66
C LYS A 246 22.19 -1.02 -7.18
N ASP A 247 22.91 -2.02 -6.70
CA ASP A 247 23.44 -2.01 -5.34
C ASP A 247 24.73 -1.17 -5.24
N THR A 248 25.20 -0.93 -4.01
CA THR A 248 26.43 -0.20 -3.73
C THR A 248 27.64 -0.77 -4.46
N VAL A 249 27.75 -2.10 -4.59
CA VAL A 249 28.89 -2.72 -5.31
C VAL A 249 28.88 -2.25 -6.76
N ARG A 250 27.75 -2.40 -7.46
CA ARG A 250 27.62 -2.03 -8.88
C ARG A 250 27.73 -0.51 -9.07
N GLU A 251 27.24 0.29 -8.12
CA GLU A 251 27.47 1.74 -8.12
C GLU A 251 28.94 2.11 -8.14
N TYR A 252 29.75 1.47 -7.30
CA TYR A 252 31.18 1.75 -7.18
C TYR A 252 32.04 1.05 -8.25
N VAL A 253 31.55 -0.02 -8.88
CA VAL A 253 32.19 -0.62 -10.05
C VAL A 253 32.15 0.34 -11.25
N ASP A 254 31.02 1.02 -11.48
CA ASP A 254 30.86 1.96 -12.59
C ASP A 254 31.59 3.30 -12.40
N ARG A 255 32.04 3.57 -11.17
CA ARG A 255 32.80 4.76 -10.81
C ARG A 255 34.20 4.72 -11.43
N LYS A 256 34.53 5.76 -12.20
CA LYS A 256 35.83 5.94 -12.87
C LYS A 256 36.93 6.47 -11.93
N ASP A 257 36.56 6.95 -10.75
CA ASP A 257 37.48 7.41 -9.72
C ASP A 257 38.13 6.21 -9.00
N HIS A 258 39.45 6.29 -8.80
CA HIS A 258 40.26 5.26 -8.15
C HIS A 258 40.13 5.24 -6.62
N TYR A 259 39.39 6.19 -6.03
CA TYR A 259 39.28 6.34 -4.58
C TYR A 259 37.94 5.80 -4.07
N LEU A 260 37.95 4.57 -3.55
CA LEU A 260 36.85 4.02 -2.77
C LEU A 260 36.92 4.59 -1.35
N ASN A 261 36.22 5.69 -1.09
CA ASN A 261 36.06 6.23 0.28
C ASN A 261 34.97 5.44 1.04
N ILE A 262 35.21 4.16 1.29
CA ILE A 262 34.35 3.29 2.10
C ILE A 262 35.17 2.86 3.32
N SER A 263 34.74 3.28 4.51
CA SER A 263 35.38 2.90 5.79
C SER A 263 34.34 2.64 6.88
N ASP A 264 34.77 1.93 7.90
CA ASP A 264 34.03 1.50 9.11
C ASP A 264 34.06 2.56 10.24
N LEU A 265 34.81 3.66 10.06
CA LEU A 265 35.16 4.69 11.05
C LEU A 265 33.98 5.42 11.73
N ASN A 266 32.73 5.13 11.34
CA ASN A 266 31.51 5.71 11.91
C ASN A 266 30.64 4.69 12.66
N THR A 267 31.20 3.56 13.11
CA THR A 267 30.45 2.50 13.81
C THR A 267 31.01 2.20 15.20
N ASP A 268 30.13 1.97 16.17
CA ASP A 268 30.50 1.57 17.55
C ASP A 268 30.91 0.07 17.64
N GLU A 269 30.76 -0.69 16.55
CA GLU A 269 31.04 -2.13 16.43
C GLU A 269 32.16 -2.37 15.39
N THR A 270 33.40 -2.02 15.72
CA THR A 270 34.51 -1.91 14.75
C THR A 270 34.94 -3.23 14.11
N GLU A 271 35.21 -4.31 14.86
CA GLU A 271 35.82 -5.52 14.28
C GLU A 271 34.92 -6.30 13.28
N GLU A 272 33.61 -6.35 13.51
CA GLU A 272 32.68 -7.04 12.61
C GLU A 272 32.41 -6.19 11.36
N ASN A 273 32.27 -4.87 11.53
CA ASN A 273 32.11 -3.95 10.40
C ASN A 273 33.36 -3.86 9.53
N GLU A 274 34.57 -3.92 10.09
CA GLU A 274 35.83 -3.99 9.32
C GLU A 274 35.81 -5.19 8.35
N LYS A 275 35.36 -6.37 8.81
CA LYS A 275 35.28 -7.56 7.95
C LYS A 275 34.29 -7.38 6.80
N HIS A 276 33.13 -6.77 7.08
CA HIS A 276 32.12 -6.48 6.06
C HIS A 276 32.61 -5.43 5.04
N VAL A 277 33.28 -4.38 5.49
CA VAL A 277 33.88 -3.34 4.63
C VAL A 277 34.97 -3.93 3.76
N ASN A 278 35.88 -4.74 4.32
CA ASN A 278 36.93 -5.41 3.55
C ASN A 278 36.34 -6.34 2.48
N TYR A 279 35.30 -7.11 2.82
CA TYR A 279 34.60 -7.97 1.85
C TYR A 279 33.94 -7.16 0.72
N LEU A 280 33.31 -6.03 1.05
CA LEU A 280 32.71 -5.12 0.08
C LEU A 280 33.77 -4.57 -0.90
N LEU A 281 34.91 -4.13 -0.39
CA LEU A 281 36.02 -3.63 -1.20
C LEU A 281 36.58 -4.71 -2.14
N GLU A 282 36.87 -5.90 -1.61
CA GLU A 282 37.33 -7.03 -2.42
C GLU A 282 36.34 -7.41 -3.54
N TRP A 283 35.03 -7.33 -3.26
CA TRP A 283 34.01 -7.63 -4.25
C TRP A 283 33.98 -6.58 -5.37
N ILE A 284 34.05 -5.29 -5.02
CA ILE A 284 34.12 -4.20 -6.01
C ILE A 284 35.33 -4.41 -6.95
N ASP A 285 36.50 -4.72 -6.39
CA ASP A 285 37.72 -4.94 -7.18
C ASP A 285 37.59 -6.13 -8.14
N LYS A 286 37.08 -7.27 -7.65
CA LYS A 286 36.85 -8.46 -8.48
C LYS A 286 35.85 -8.20 -9.62
N GLU A 287 34.82 -7.40 -9.39
CA GLU A 287 33.84 -7.04 -10.43
C GLU A 287 34.45 -6.06 -11.46
N LYS A 288 35.25 -5.08 -11.02
CA LYS A 288 36.01 -4.21 -11.94
C LYS A 288 36.95 -5.01 -12.84
N GLU A 289 37.65 -6.00 -12.28
CA GLU A 289 38.52 -6.90 -13.07
C GLU A 289 37.74 -7.71 -14.11
N ARG A 290 36.53 -8.19 -13.77
CA ARG A 290 35.66 -8.93 -14.69
C ARG A 290 35.17 -8.05 -15.84
N ASN A 291 34.78 -6.82 -15.55
CA ASN A 291 34.31 -5.87 -16.56
C ASN A 291 35.42 -5.42 -17.51
N ASN A 292 36.69 -5.38 -17.07
CA ASN A 292 37.83 -5.04 -17.92
C ASN A 292 38.30 -6.20 -18.82
N LYS A 293 37.84 -7.43 -18.58
CA LYS A 293 38.20 -8.64 -19.36
C LYS A 293 37.21 -8.98 -20.49
N ASN A 294 36.02 -8.36 -20.47
CA ASN A 294 34.98 -8.48 -21.51
C ASN A 294 35.00 -7.26 -22.44
#